data_AF-A0A093QGD7-F1
#
_entry.id   AF-A0A093QGD7-F1
#
_cell.length_a   1.000
_cell.length_b   1.000
_cell.length_c   1.000
_cell.angle_alpha   90.00
_cell.angle_beta   90.00
_cell.angle_gamma   90.00
#
_symmetry.space_group_name_H-M   'P 1'
#
loop_
_entity.id
_entity.type
_entity.pdbx_description
1 polymer ?
#
loop_
_entity_poly.entity_id
_entity_poly.type
_entity_poly.pdbx_seq_one_letter_code
_entity_poly.pdbx_strand_id
1 'polypeptide(L)' 'FRTYAIRRIRDAFRENKNIKDSEKVEELVNKAKANLEVIRRQ' A
#
# COMPACT_ATOMS: atom_id res chain seq x y z
N PHE A 1 5.69 7.58 14.25
CA PHE A 1 5.25 6.38 13.50
C PHE A 1 4.16 6.68 12.46
N ARG A 2 3.05 7.33 12.83
CA ARG A 2 1.93 7.65 11.91
C ARG A 2 2.34 8.44 10.64
N THR A 3 3.15 9.48 10.78
CA THR A 3 3.66 10.28 9.63
C THR A 3 4.54 9.47 8.68
N TYR A 4 5.40 8.61 9.21
CA TYR A 4 6.23 7.70 8.41
C TYR A 4 5.38 6.66 7.67
N ALA A 5 4.40 6.05 8.36
CA ALA A 5 3.49 5.07 7.75
C ALA A 5 2.69 5.67 6.58
N ILE A 6 2.15 6.89 6.76
CA ILE A 6 1.43 7.61 5.71
C ILE A 6 2.35 7.92 4.52
N ARG A 7 3.58 8.38 4.77
CA ARG A 7 4.56 8.65 3.71
C ARG A 7 4.92 7.37 2.95
N ARG A 8 5.22 6.28 3.65
CA ARG A 8 5.65 5.02 3.02
C ARG A 8 4.55 4.41 2.17
N ILE A 9 3.29 4.49 2.61
CA ILE A 9 2.13 4.07 1.81
C ILE A 9 2.06 4.90 0.52
N ARG A 10 2.12 6.23 0.62
CA ARG A 10 2.06 7.10 -0.56
C ARG A 10 3.17 6.80 -1.57
N ASP A 11 4.38 6.60 -1.07
CA ASP A 11 5.53 6.27 -1.92
C ASP A 11 5.34 4.90 -2.61
N ALA A 12 4.87 3.89 -1.88
CA ALA A 12 4.58 2.58 -2.45
C ALA A 12 3.50 2.62 -3.54
N PHE A 13 2.44 3.42 -3.38
CA PHE A 13 1.43 3.61 -4.43
C PHE A 13 1.99 4.32 -5.67
N ARG A 14 2.90 5.28 -5.48
CA ARG A 14 3.57 5.98 -6.60
C ARG A 14 4.53 5.08 -7.36
N GLU A 15 5.32 4.28 -6.64
CA GLU A 15 6.27 3.31 -7.22
C GLU A 15 5.56 2.30 -8.14
N ASN A 16 4.34 1.87 -7.78
CA ASN A 16 3.58 0.87 -8.51
C ASN A 16 2.58 1.44 -9.55
N LYS A 17 2.59 2.76 -9.79
CA LYS A 17 1.60 3.45 -10.66
C LYS A 17 1.50 2.88 -12.08
N ASN A 18 2.60 2.37 -12.63
CA ASN A 18 2.68 1.94 -14.03
C ASN A 18 2.48 0.43 -14.20
N ILE A 19 2.16 -0.31 -13.14
CA ILE A 19 1.87 -1.75 -13.24
C ILE A 19 0.52 -1.92 -13.94
N LYS A 20 0.54 -2.65 -15.05
CA LYS A 20 -0.64 -2.96 -15.88
C LYS A 20 -1.08 -4.42 -15.77
N ASP A 21 -0.29 -5.23 -15.07
CA ASP A 21 -0.57 -6.63 -14.81
C ASP A 21 -1.65 -6.73 -13.71
N SER A 22 -2.83 -7.22 -14.09
CA SER A 22 -4.00 -7.31 -13.22
C SER A 22 -3.76 -8.19 -11.99
N GLU A 23 -3.03 -9.31 -12.13
CA GLU A 23 -2.75 -10.21 -11.00
C GLU A 23 -1.85 -9.52 -9.98
N LYS A 24 -0.84 -8.82 -10.48
CA LYS A 24 0.10 -8.06 -9.64
C LYS A 24 -0.56 -6.86 -8.97
N VAL A 25 -1.50 -6.20 -9.64
CA VAL A 25 -2.32 -5.14 -9.03
C VAL A 25 -3.15 -5.70 -7.88
N GLU A 26 -3.79 -6.86 -8.06
CA GLU A 26 -4.61 -7.48 -7.03
C GLU A 26 -3.79 -7.87 -5.79
N GLU A 27 -2.60 -8.44 -6.00
CA GLU A 27 -1.66 -8.75 -4.91
C GLU A 27 -1.29 -7.50 -4.10
N LEU A 28 -0.93 -6.41 -4.80
CA LEU A 28 -0.56 -5.14 -4.17
C LEU A 28 -1.73 -4.49 -3.42
N VAL A 29 -2.95 -4.61 -3.95
CA VAL A 29 -4.17 -4.14 -3.29
C VAL A 29 -4.45 -4.94 -2.01
N ASN A 30 -4.30 -6.26 -2.05
CA ASN A 30 -4.47 -7.10 -0.86
C ASN A 30 -3.44 -6.77 0.22
N LYS A 31 -2.18 -6.53 -0.17
CA LYS A 31 -1.13 -6.03 0.73
C LYS A 31 -1.48 -4.66 1.32
N ALA A 32 -2.04 -3.75 0.53
CA ALA A 32 -2.46 -2.43 1.02
C ALA A 32 -3.58 -2.53 2.07
N LYS A 33 -4.55 -3.43 1.89
CA LYS A 33 -5.62 -3.70 2.87
C LYS A 33 -5.05 -4.20 4.20
N ALA A 34 -4.13 -5.16 4.18
CA ALA A 34 -3.49 -5.67 5.39
C ALA A 34 -2.74 -4.57 6.16
N ASN A 35 -1.99 -3.72 5.44
CA ASN A 35 -1.28 -2.59 6.04
C ASN A 35 -2.23 -1.55 6.65
N LEU A 36 -3.40 -1.33 6.03
CA LEU A 36 -4.42 -0.42 6.55
C LEU A 36 -4.98 -0.92 7.89
N GLU A 37 -5.21 -2.21 8.05
CA GLU A 37 -5.66 -2.78 9.31
C GLU A 37 -4.64 -2.60 10.43
N VAL A 38 -3.35 -2.80 10.13
CA VAL A 38 -2.28 -2.57 11.10
C VAL A 38 -2.26 -1.11 11.57
N ILE A 39 -2.40 -0.15 10.65
CA ILE A 39 -2.43 1.28 10.99
C ILE A 39 -3.67 1.65 11.80
N ARG A 40 -4.81 1.00 11.56
CA ARG A 40 -6.04 1.23 12.33
C ARG A 40 -5.96 0.71 13.77
N ARG A 41 -5.11 -0.29 14.04
CA ARG A 41 -4.90 -0.87 15.37
C ARG A 41 -3.88 -0.10 16.22
N GLN A 42 -3.10 0.80 15.63
CA GLN A 42 -2.13 1.68 16.31
C GLN A 42 -2.71 3.07 16.59
#